data_AF-A0A963HY85-F1
#
_entry.id   AF-A0A963HY85-F1
#
_cell.length_a   1.000
_cell.length_b   1.000
_cell.length_c   1.000
_cell.angle_alpha   90.00
_cell.angle_beta   90.00
_cell.angle_gamma   90.00
#
_symmetry.space_group_name_H-M   'P 1'
#
loop_
_entity.id
_entity.type
_entity.pdbx_description
1 polymer ?
#
loop_
_entity_poly.entity_id
_entity_poly.type
_entity_poly.pdbx_seq_one_letter_code
_entity_poly.pdbx_strand_id
1 'polypeptide(L)'
;GVPMPARDPQAEQREKEKASLTEVMELAAGYFQEKLQAADGAKARAYLRDRGITSVTQQTFRLGYAPDSRNALKEFLASKGIEKAQMEACGLTVFENVPVSYDRFRDRIMFPIEDSRGRVIAFGGRAMSADIPAKYMNSPETELFHKGNVLYNFARARKTLGREETVIVAEGYMD
;
A
#
# COMPACT_ATOMS: atom_id res chain seq x y z
N GLY A 1 -18.26 3.34 39.02
CA GLY A 1 -17.90 3.13 37.61
C GLY A 1 -17.79 4.49 36.96
N VAL A 2 -16.70 4.77 36.25
CA VAL A 2 -16.56 6.05 35.53
C VAL A 2 -17.48 6.00 34.30
N PRO A 3 -18.39 6.96 34.09
CA PRO A 3 -19.21 6.99 32.89
C PRO A 3 -18.31 7.20 31.67
N MET A 4 -18.47 6.35 30.65
CA MET A 4 -17.80 6.55 29.37
C MET A 4 -18.24 7.91 28.79
N PRO A 5 -17.29 8.76 28.34
CA PRO A 5 -17.65 10.03 27.74
C PRO A 5 -18.53 9.82 26.50
N ALA A 6 -19.51 10.70 26.31
CA ALA A 6 -20.39 10.68 25.15
C ALA A 6 -19.56 10.73 23.86
N ARG A 7 -19.90 9.87 22.88
CA ARG A 7 -19.20 9.82 21.59
C ARG A 7 -19.34 11.17 20.88
N ASP A 8 -18.21 11.76 20.50
CA ASP A 8 -18.14 12.97 19.68
C ASP A 8 -18.61 12.64 18.24
N PRO A 9 -19.70 13.25 17.74
CA PRO A 9 -20.19 13.02 16.38
C PRO A 9 -19.15 13.31 15.29
N GLN A 10 -18.24 14.26 15.51
CA GLN A 10 -17.17 14.57 14.57
C GLN A 10 -16.11 13.46 14.53
N ALA A 11 -15.83 12.84 15.67
CA ALA A 11 -14.94 11.68 15.73
C ALA A 11 -15.55 10.46 15.03
N GLU A 12 -16.86 10.21 15.18
CA GLU A 12 -17.55 9.14 14.45
C GLU A 12 -17.52 9.36 12.93
N GLN A 13 -17.69 10.59 12.46
CA GLN A 13 -17.63 10.90 11.03
C GLN A 13 -16.22 10.66 10.46
N ARG A 14 -15.17 11.14 11.13
CA ARG A 14 -13.77 10.89 10.73
C ARG A 14 -13.44 9.39 10.69
N GLU A 15 -13.93 8.62 11.67
CA GLU A 15 -13.72 7.16 11.66
C GLU A 15 -14.43 6.46 10.50
N LYS A 16 -15.63 6.90 10.11
CA LYS A 16 -16.33 6.39 8.92
C LYS A 16 -15.59 6.73 7.63
N GLU A 17 -15.10 7.96 7.52
CA GLU A 17 -14.30 8.40 6.37
C GLU A 17 -13.00 7.59 6.26
N LYS A 18 -12.30 7.40 7.38
CA LYS A 18 -11.11 6.53 7.42
C LYS A 18 -11.41 5.08 7.05
N ALA A 19 -12.52 4.52 7.53
CA ALA A 19 -12.93 3.17 7.16
C ALA A 19 -13.12 3.05 5.64
N SER A 20 -13.79 4.04 5.04
CA SER A 20 -13.96 4.14 3.59
C SER A 20 -12.62 4.22 2.84
N LEU A 21 -11.65 5.00 3.32
CA LEU A 21 -10.33 5.09 2.68
C LEU A 21 -9.52 3.78 2.82
N THR A 22 -9.63 3.08 3.95
CA THR A 22 -8.95 1.77 4.11
C THR A 22 -9.51 0.72 3.15
N GLU A 23 -10.79 0.77 2.81
CA GLU A 23 -11.39 -0.10 1.78
C GLU A 23 -10.83 0.19 0.38
N VAL A 24 -10.61 1.47 0.04
CA VAL A 24 -9.95 1.86 -1.22
C VAL A 24 -8.52 1.32 -1.30
N MET A 25 -7.77 1.41 -0.20
CA MET A 25 -6.42 0.86 -0.12
C MET A 25 -6.39 -0.66 -0.27
N GLU A 26 -7.37 -1.35 0.31
CA GLU A 26 -7.52 -2.80 0.17
C GLU A 26 -7.86 -3.21 -1.28
N LEU A 27 -8.74 -2.47 -1.96
CA LEU A 27 -9.01 -2.66 -3.39
C LEU A 27 -7.74 -2.46 -4.25
N ALA A 28 -6.96 -1.42 -3.96
CA ALA A 28 -5.70 -1.17 -4.65
C ALA A 28 -4.67 -2.30 -4.41
N ALA A 29 -4.58 -2.82 -3.18
CA ALA A 29 -3.71 -3.94 -2.86
C ALA A 29 -4.13 -5.23 -3.58
N GLY A 30 -5.44 -5.49 -3.67
CA GLY A 30 -5.98 -6.59 -4.47
C GLY A 30 -5.62 -6.47 -5.95
N TYR A 31 -5.82 -5.28 -6.52
CA TYR A 31 -5.46 -4.98 -7.90
C TYR A 31 -3.99 -5.24 -8.21
N PHE A 32 -3.07 -4.72 -7.38
CA PHE A 32 -1.64 -4.92 -7.61
C PHE A 32 -1.22 -6.39 -7.48
N GLN A 33 -1.80 -7.15 -6.55
CA GLN A 33 -1.55 -8.59 -6.43
C GLN A 33 -2.02 -9.33 -7.69
N GLU A 34 -3.20 -9.00 -8.21
CA GLU A 34 -3.72 -9.58 -9.46
C GLU A 34 -2.80 -9.26 -10.64
N LYS A 35 -2.37 -7.99 -10.78
CA LYS A 35 -1.43 -7.57 -11.81
C LYS A 35 -0.07 -8.25 -11.71
N LEU A 36 0.39 -8.57 -10.50
CA LEU A 36 1.60 -9.36 -10.33
C LEU A 36 1.45 -10.77 -10.88
N GLN A 37 0.26 -11.38 -10.86
CA GLN A 37 0.03 -12.74 -11.39
C GLN A 37 -0.35 -12.75 -12.88
N ALA A 38 -0.87 -11.63 -13.41
CA ALA A 38 -1.22 -11.48 -14.81
C ALA A 38 -0.01 -11.48 -15.77
N ALA A 39 -0.26 -11.43 -17.08
CA ALA A 39 0.79 -11.38 -18.10
C ALA A 39 1.75 -10.19 -17.89
N ASP A 40 1.21 -9.01 -17.57
CA ASP A 40 1.99 -7.78 -17.33
C ASP A 40 3.01 -7.94 -16.20
N GLY A 41 2.72 -8.77 -15.20
CA GLY A 41 3.58 -9.04 -14.05
C GLY A 41 4.72 -10.02 -14.33
N ALA A 42 4.85 -10.58 -15.54
CA ALA A 42 5.83 -11.64 -15.82
C ALA A 42 7.29 -11.22 -15.50
N LYS A 43 7.67 -10.00 -15.86
CA LYS A 43 9.00 -9.43 -15.55
C LYS A 43 9.18 -9.21 -14.04
N ALA A 44 8.17 -8.71 -13.34
CA ALA A 44 8.19 -8.54 -11.90
C ALA A 44 8.34 -9.87 -11.16
N ARG A 45 7.60 -10.91 -11.57
CA ARG A 45 7.76 -12.27 -11.02
C ARG A 45 9.14 -12.84 -11.30
N ALA A 46 9.72 -12.60 -12.47
CA ALA A 46 11.09 -13.02 -12.78
C ALA A 46 12.11 -12.37 -11.85
N TYR A 47 12.05 -11.05 -11.72
CA TYR A 47 12.89 -10.31 -10.78
C TYR A 47 12.77 -10.83 -9.34
N LEU A 48 11.55 -11.06 -8.85
CA LEU A 48 11.32 -11.58 -7.50
C LEU A 48 11.93 -12.97 -7.31
N ARG A 49 11.82 -13.85 -8.31
CA ARG A 49 12.47 -15.18 -8.27
C ARG A 49 13.99 -15.08 -8.22
N ASP A 50 14.58 -14.20 -9.03
CA ASP A 50 16.04 -13.99 -9.05
C ASP A 50 16.55 -13.43 -7.71
N ARG A 51 15.67 -12.79 -6.93
CA ARG A 51 15.92 -12.33 -5.56
C ARG A 51 15.58 -13.36 -4.48
N GLY A 52 15.23 -14.60 -4.86
CA GLY A 52 14.87 -15.67 -3.92
C GLY A 52 13.48 -15.53 -3.30
N ILE A 53 12.64 -14.61 -3.77
CA ILE A 53 11.30 -14.37 -3.22
C ILE A 53 10.30 -15.35 -3.84
N THR A 54 9.97 -16.39 -3.07
CA THR A 54 9.05 -17.46 -3.49
C THR A 54 7.63 -16.95 -3.69
N SER A 55 6.79 -17.69 -4.44
CA SER A 55 5.37 -17.38 -4.58
C SER A 55 4.63 -17.36 -3.24
N VAL A 56 5.02 -18.23 -2.31
CA VAL A 56 4.49 -18.24 -0.93
C VAL A 56 4.83 -16.92 -0.25
N THR A 57 6.09 -16.49 -0.28
CA THR A 57 6.52 -15.21 0.28
C THR A 57 5.78 -14.03 -0.37
N GLN A 58 5.61 -14.05 -1.69
CA GLN A 58 4.83 -13.02 -2.41
C GLN A 58 3.40 -12.93 -1.89
N GLN A 59 2.71 -14.05 -1.73
CA GLN A 59 1.35 -14.08 -1.19
C GLN A 59 1.31 -13.67 0.28
N THR A 60 2.22 -14.19 1.10
CA THR A 60 2.31 -13.86 2.53
C THR A 60 2.49 -12.36 2.71
N PHE A 61 3.40 -11.71 1.99
CA PHE A 61 3.61 -10.25 2.06
C PHE A 61 2.71 -9.44 1.13
N ARG A 62 1.74 -10.10 0.46
CA ARG A 62 0.77 -9.48 -0.45
C ARG A 62 1.44 -8.61 -1.53
N LEU A 63 2.60 -9.04 -2.00
CA LEU A 63 3.37 -8.31 -3.01
C LEU A 63 2.54 -8.17 -4.29
N GLY A 64 2.66 -7.00 -4.92
CA GLY A 64 1.95 -6.68 -6.13
C GLY A 64 2.85 -6.09 -7.21
N TYR A 65 2.24 -5.71 -8.33
CA TYR A 65 2.88 -5.02 -9.43
C TYR A 65 1.99 -3.88 -9.93
N ALA A 66 2.56 -2.68 -10.01
CA ALA A 66 1.96 -1.54 -10.68
C ALA A 66 2.39 -1.57 -12.16
N PRO A 67 1.46 -1.77 -13.11
CA PRO A 67 1.78 -1.78 -14.53
C PRO A 67 2.40 -0.47 -14.99
N ASP A 68 3.14 -0.51 -16.11
CA ASP A 68 3.62 0.71 -16.78
C ASP A 68 2.47 1.40 -17.54
N SER A 69 1.54 1.96 -16.78
CA SER A 69 0.41 2.72 -17.30
C SER A 69 0.16 3.92 -16.41
N ARG A 70 -0.23 5.04 -17.02
CA ARG A 70 -0.55 6.26 -16.28
C ARG A 70 -1.92 6.22 -15.59
N ASN A 71 -2.79 5.28 -15.94
CA ASN A 71 -4.19 5.32 -15.55
C ASN A 71 -4.79 3.98 -15.11
N ALA A 72 -4.03 2.89 -15.16
CA ALA A 72 -4.60 1.55 -15.01
C ALA A 72 -5.20 1.29 -13.62
N LEU A 73 -4.63 1.85 -12.55
CA LEU A 73 -5.21 1.77 -11.21
C LEU A 73 -6.40 2.70 -11.07
N LYS A 74 -6.28 3.99 -11.45
CA LYS A 74 -7.39 4.94 -11.29
C LYS A 74 -8.63 4.52 -12.08
N GLU A 75 -8.46 3.96 -13.29
CA GLU A 75 -9.57 3.46 -14.11
C GLU A 75 -10.20 2.22 -13.46
N PHE A 76 -9.39 1.32 -12.91
CA PHE A 76 -9.90 0.18 -12.14
C PHE A 76 -10.72 0.65 -10.93
N LEU A 77 -10.20 1.57 -10.11
CA LEU A 77 -10.91 2.08 -8.94
C LEU A 77 -12.19 2.83 -9.33
N ALA A 78 -12.16 3.64 -10.40
CA ALA A 78 -13.34 4.32 -10.91
C ALA A 78 -14.41 3.31 -11.37
N SER A 79 -14.01 2.21 -12.01
CA SER A 79 -14.94 1.12 -12.38
C SER A 79 -15.58 0.43 -11.17
N LYS A 80 -15.02 0.60 -9.96
CA LYS A 80 -15.56 0.13 -8.69
C LYS A 80 -16.38 1.21 -7.95
N GLY A 81 -16.64 2.35 -8.58
CA GLY A 81 -17.38 3.46 -7.98
C GLY A 81 -16.59 4.25 -6.95
N ILE A 82 -15.25 4.15 -6.94
CA ILE A 82 -14.41 4.97 -6.08
C ILE A 82 -14.30 6.37 -6.67
N GLU A 83 -14.52 7.38 -5.84
CA GLU A 83 -14.46 8.77 -6.24
C GLU A 83 -13.02 9.26 -6.36
N LYS A 84 -12.80 10.22 -7.28
CA LYS A 84 -11.48 10.83 -7.49
C LYS A 84 -10.86 11.34 -6.19
N ALA A 85 -11.64 12.02 -5.36
CA ALA A 85 -11.19 12.58 -4.09
C ALA A 85 -10.67 11.50 -3.11
N GLN A 86 -11.27 10.30 -3.12
CA GLN A 86 -10.80 9.20 -2.27
C GLN A 86 -9.46 8.64 -2.75
N MET A 87 -9.26 8.52 -4.07
CA MET A 87 -7.98 8.10 -4.65
C MET A 87 -6.85 9.09 -4.31
N GLU A 88 -7.17 10.39 -4.36
CA GLU A 88 -6.25 11.48 -4.03
C GLU A 88 -5.92 11.48 -2.53
N ALA A 89 -6.93 11.33 -1.66
CA ALA A 89 -6.75 11.23 -0.21
C ALA A 89 -5.92 10.01 0.22
N CYS A 90 -6.01 8.92 -0.54
CA CYS A 90 -5.18 7.72 -0.36
C CYS A 90 -3.75 7.87 -0.93
N GLY A 91 -3.43 8.98 -1.60
CA GLY A 91 -2.14 9.20 -2.23
C GLY A 91 -1.87 8.30 -3.44
N LEU A 92 -2.90 7.68 -4.02
CA LEU A 92 -2.76 6.73 -5.13
C LEU A 92 -2.53 7.42 -6.48
N THR A 93 -2.86 8.70 -6.58
CA THR A 93 -2.68 9.52 -7.78
C THR A 93 -1.77 10.72 -7.51
N VAL A 94 -1.15 11.23 -8.58
CA VAL A 94 -0.56 12.57 -8.65
C VAL A 94 -1.59 13.48 -9.33
N PHE A 95 -1.96 14.57 -8.67
CA PHE A 95 -2.98 15.50 -9.13
C PHE A 95 -2.57 16.98 -8.98
N GLU A 96 -1.67 17.27 -8.05
CA GLU A 96 -1.16 18.63 -7.86
C GLU A 96 -0.32 19.10 -9.05
N ASN A 97 -0.55 20.33 -9.48
CA ASN A 97 0.22 21.01 -10.54
C ASN A 97 0.24 20.27 -11.89
N VAL A 98 -0.78 19.45 -12.19
CA VAL A 98 -0.91 18.75 -13.47
C VAL A 98 -2.32 18.87 -14.06
N PRO A 99 -2.47 18.98 -15.40
CA PRO A 99 -3.79 19.12 -16.01
C PRO A 99 -4.67 17.87 -15.85
N VAL A 100 -4.04 16.69 -15.86
CA VAL A 100 -4.71 15.39 -15.76
C VAL A 100 -4.00 14.56 -14.71
N SER A 101 -4.74 14.10 -13.70
CA SER A 101 -4.20 13.23 -12.67
C SER A 101 -3.81 11.87 -13.24
N TYR A 102 -2.81 11.24 -12.65
CA TYR A 102 -2.28 9.95 -13.10
C TYR A 102 -1.82 9.09 -11.91
N ASP A 103 -1.71 7.79 -12.13
CA ASP A 103 -1.29 6.82 -11.13
C ASP A 103 0.11 7.15 -10.60
N ARG A 104 0.23 7.19 -9.28
CA ARG A 104 1.50 7.49 -8.61
C ARG A 104 2.55 6.43 -8.91
N PHE A 105 2.18 5.17 -8.78
CA PHE A 105 3.06 4.03 -8.97
C PHE A 105 2.89 3.46 -10.38
N ARG A 106 4.01 3.28 -11.09
CA ARG A 106 4.07 2.74 -12.44
C ARG A 106 5.37 1.97 -12.61
N ASP A 107 5.31 0.84 -13.29
CA ASP A 107 6.44 -0.08 -13.51
C ASP A 107 7.20 -0.41 -12.21
N ARG A 108 6.45 -0.80 -11.17
CA ARG A 108 6.99 -1.03 -9.81
C ARG A 108 6.48 -2.31 -9.19
N ILE A 109 7.36 -3.03 -8.50
CA ILE A 109 6.93 -4.03 -7.50
C ILE A 109 6.37 -3.28 -6.31
N MET A 110 5.19 -3.68 -5.87
CA MET A 110 4.41 -3.01 -4.84
C MET A 110 4.48 -3.79 -3.53
N PHE A 111 4.76 -3.07 -2.46
CA PHE A 111 4.84 -3.55 -1.08
C PHE A 111 3.73 -2.86 -0.29
N PRO A 112 2.62 -3.53 0.04
CA PRO A 112 1.58 -2.92 0.86
C PRO A 112 2.11 -2.67 2.27
N ILE A 113 1.94 -1.44 2.75
CA ILE A 113 2.30 -1.04 4.10
C ILE A 113 1.04 -1.09 4.96
N GLU A 114 1.08 -1.90 6.02
CA GLU A 114 -0.04 -2.13 6.91
C GLU A 114 0.07 -1.32 8.21
N ASP A 115 -1.08 -0.91 8.75
CA ASP A 115 -1.16 -0.39 10.11
C ASP A 115 -0.97 -1.50 11.15
N SER A 116 -0.97 -1.14 12.43
CA SER A 116 -0.83 -2.12 13.53
C SER A 116 -1.96 -3.15 13.61
N ARG A 117 -3.06 -2.99 12.87
CA ARG A 117 -4.18 -3.95 12.79
C ARG A 117 -4.10 -4.81 11.52
N GLY A 118 -3.14 -4.58 10.64
CA GLY A 118 -2.97 -5.31 9.38
C GLY A 118 -3.79 -4.72 8.21
N ARG A 119 -4.32 -3.49 8.34
CA ARG A 119 -5.04 -2.82 7.25
C ARG A 119 -4.04 -2.10 6.37
N VAL A 120 -4.19 -2.20 5.05
CA VAL A 120 -3.31 -1.48 4.11
C VAL A 120 -3.58 0.03 4.21
N ILE A 121 -2.53 0.80 4.46
CA ILE A 121 -2.59 2.26 4.64
C ILE A 121 -1.67 3.03 3.69
N ALA A 122 -0.71 2.35 3.07
CA ALA A 122 0.21 2.94 2.09
C ALA A 122 0.86 1.86 1.22
N PHE A 123 1.69 2.28 0.26
CA PHE A 123 2.52 1.39 -0.52
C PHE A 123 3.97 1.88 -0.57
N GLY A 124 4.89 0.93 -0.55
CA GLY A 124 6.24 1.09 -1.09
C GLY A 124 6.28 0.54 -2.51
N GLY A 125 7.10 1.11 -3.37
CA GLY A 125 7.21 0.74 -4.78
C GLY A 125 8.67 0.69 -5.23
N ARG A 126 9.15 -0.49 -5.63
CA ARG A 126 10.49 -0.67 -6.21
C ARG A 126 10.43 -0.60 -7.73
N ALA A 127 11.18 0.31 -8.35
CA ALA A 127 11.25 0.44 -9.80
C ALA A 127 11.79 -0.85 -10.46
N MET A 128 11.17 -1.28 -11.56
CA MET A 128 11.64 -2.42 -12.34
C MET A 128 12.81 -2.04 -13.25
N SER A 129 12.75 -0.87 -13.88
CA SER A 129 13.86 -0.33 -14.67
C SER A 129 14.93 0.35 -13.80
N ALA A 130 16.20 0.13 -14.17
CA ALA A 130 17.36 0.78 -13.55
C ALA A 130 17.50 2.26 -13.95
N ASP A 131 16.86 2.67 -15.05
CA ASP A 131 16.92 4.05 -15.57
C ASP A 131 15.99 5.00 -14.80
N ILE A 132 15.16 4.47 -13.89
CA ILE A 132 14.28 5.26 -13.04
C ILE A 132 15.09 5.84 -11.88
N PRO A 133 15.18 7.18 -11.74
CA PRO A 133 16.06 7.82 -10.75
C PRO A 133 15.77 7.40 -9.30
N ALA A 134 14.50 7.16 -8.96
CA ALA A 134 14.08 6.71 -7.64
C ALA A 134 13.85 5.19 -7.62
N LYS A 135 14.89 4.45 -7.21
CA LYS A 135 14.87 2.98 -7.02
C LYS A 135 13.71 2.52 -6.14
N TYR A 136 13.45 3.25 -5.05
CA TYR A 136 12.29 3.07 -4.18
C TYR A 136 11.49 4.36 -4.08
N MET A 137 10.17 4.22 -3.96
CA MET A 137 9.23 5.32 -3.76
C MET A 137 8.15 4.85 -2.80
N ASN A 138 7.78 5.69 -1.83
CA ASN A 138 6.68 5.42 -0.91
C ASN A 138 5.49 6.31 -1.23
N SER A 139 4.31 5.93 -0.75
CA SER A 139 3.17 6.84 -0.69
C SER A 139 3.56 8.14 0.04
N PRO A 140 2.95 9.28 -0.35
CA PRO A 140 3.08 10.52 0.41
C PRO A 140 2.40 10.38 1.79
N GLU A 141 2.61 11.37 2.65
CA GLU A 141 1.81 11.51 3.87
C GLU A 141 0.32 11.62 3.52
N THR A 142 -0.53 10.92 4.26
CA THR A 142 -1.99 10.94 4.10
C THR A 142 -2.65 10.86 5.48
N GLU A 143 -3.98 10.95 5.55
CA GLU A 143 -4.71 10.72 6.79
C GLU A 143 -4.54 9.27 7.33
N LEU A 144 -4.25 8.32 6.45
CA LEU A 144 -4.02 6.92 6.84
C LEU A 144 -2.56 6.60 7.16
N PHE A 145 -1.62 7.35 6.57
CA PHE A 145 -0.21 7.01 6.58
C PHE A 145 0.67 8.18 7.00
N HIS A 146 1.35 7.98 8.12
CA HIS A 146 2.41 8.85 8.62
C HIS A 146 3.72 8.08 8.73
N LYS A 147 4.68 8.39 7.85
CA LYS A 147 5.90 7.60 7.68
C LYS A 147 6.70 7.44 8.98
N GLY A 148 6.74 8.48 9.82
CA GLY A 148 7.46 8.46 11.10
C GLY A 148 6.89 7.49 12.14
N ASN A 149 5.65 7.04 11.97
CA ASN A 149 4.92 6.25 12.97
C ASN A 149 4.65 4.80 12.51
N VAL A 150 5.24 4.37 11.38
CA VAL A 150 4.92 3.08 10.76
C VAL A 150 6.19 2.27 10.53
N LEU A 151 6.15 1.03 11.01
CA LEU A 151 7.15 0.00 10.73
C LEU A 151 6.54 -1.04 9.79
N TYR A 152 7.17 -1.26 8.64
CA TYR A 152 6.74 -2.28 7.69
C TYR A 152 6.74 -3.67 8.35
N ASN A 153 5.72 -4.49 8.03
CA ASN A 153 5.53 -5.84 8.57
C ASN A 153 5.33 -5.94 10.11
N PHE A 154 5.18 -4.81 10.82
CA PHE A 154 5.03 -4.82 12.27
C PHE A 154 3.79 -5.58 12.75
N ALA A 155 2.65 -5.45 12.07
CA ALA A 155 1.42 -6.14 12.46
C ALA A 155 1.57 -7.66 12.48
N ARG A 156 2.34 -8.21 11.52
CA ARG A 156 2.65 -9.64 11.47
C ARG A 156 3.66 -10.03 12.52
N ALA A 157 4.76 -9.29 12.62
CA ALA A 157 5.79 -9.55 13.64
C ALA A 157 5.17 -9.57 15.04
N ARG A 158 4.31 -8.59 15.37
CA ARG A 158 3.63 -8.53 16.66
C ARG A 158 2.74 -9.73 16.96
N LYS A 159 2.15 -10.37 15.95
CA LYS A 159 1.34 -11.59 16.14
C LYS A 159 2.19 -12.81 16.52
N THR A 160 3.46 -12.82 16.15
CA THR A 160 4.39 -13.89 16.51
C THR A 160 5.07 -13.65 17.85
N LEU A 161 5.22 -12.37 18.27
CA LEU A 161 5.86 -12.00 19.53
C LEU A 161 5.18 -12.62 20.76
N GLY A 162 5.86 -13.60 21.36
CA GLY A 162 5.64 -14.04 22.74
C GLY A 162 6.19 -13.04 23.78
N ARG A 163 6.13 -13.41 25.07
CA ARG A 163 6.52 -12.52 26.19
C ARG A 163 8.02 -12.15 26.26
N GLU A 164 8.89 -12.86 25.53
CA GLU A 164 10.36 -12.69 25.60
C GLU A 164 11.04 -12.73 24.23
N GLU A 165 10.35 -12.30 23.17
CA GLU A 165 10.93 -12.33 21.82
C GLU A 165 11.66 -11.02 21.45
N THR A 166 12.73 -11.17 20.67
CA THR A 166 13.53 -10.07 20.15
C THR A 166 12.97 -9.60 18.81
N VAL A 167 12.83 -8.28 18.63
CA VAL A 167 12.50 -7.68 17.34
C VAL A 167 13.79 -7.32 16.60
N ILE A 168 13.93 -7.80 15.38
CA ILE A 168 15.02 -7.40 14.47
C ILE A 168 14.49 -6.31 13.54
N VAL A 169 15.21 -5.19 13.46
CA VAL A 169 14.92 -4.09 12.54
C VAL A 169 15.92 -4.16 11.39
N ALA A 170 15.42 -4.17 10.16
CA ALA A 170 16.20 -4.15 8.93
C ALA A 170 15.91 -2.87 8.12
N GLU A 171 16.73 -2.58 7.10
CA GLU A 171 16.70 -1.30 6.41
C GLU A 171 15.59 -1.19 5.35
N GLY A 172 15.26 -2.28 4.66
CA GLY A 172 14.37 -2.25 3.51
C GLY A 172 13.35 -3.39 3.42
N TYR A 173 12.43 -3.27 2.48
CA TYR A 173 11.35 -4.24 2.25
C TYR A 173 11.82 -5.65 1.83
N MET A 174 13.05 -5.76 1.34
CA MET A 174 13.61 -6.97 0.72
C MET A 174 14.60 -7.70 1.65
N ASP A 175 14.84 -7.15 2.84
CA ASP A 175 15.69 -7.73 3.89
C ASP A 175 14.84 -8.62 4.81
#